data_AF-W2SUP9-F1
#
_entry.id   AF-W2SUP9-F1
#
_cell.length_a   1.000
_cell.length_b   1.000
_cell.length_c   1.000
_cell.angle_alpha   90.00
_cell.angle_beta   90.00
_cell.angle_gamma   90.00
#
_symmetry.space_group_name_H-M   'P 1'
#
loop_
_entity.id
_entity.type
_entity.pdbx_description
1 polymer ?
#
loop_
_entity_poly.entity_id
_entity_poly.type
_entity_poly.pdbx_seq_one_letter_code
_entity_poly.pdbx_strand_id
1 'polypeptide(L)'
;GHTRSLNENVHSIKEELRRDFKQGFAEIDKRITNQNENTQSIKEELCRDFKQYFVELNKRITNQSENINSMRENLHREFGQCRKEIKEQIRDQSDSIKGSIELTKNSLETQVATLPSYAPKTDQEPTMPKEVASEGTTTKNWTEDPNSENQDPVRQRNDEEEEVGEDLLDLGDEYECREQKDASEKVSTYTNENIRQKREHAEKERREQLDERRDRIEEFLKYNRDVPEKMIRRLNYIRSEERFLTCSFCLAKGEHYSDGCPEYATVDTRSRRA
;
A
#
# COMPACT_ATOMS: atom_id res chain seq x y z
N GLY A 1 18.91 -96.50 32.94
CA GLY A 1 19.79 -95.39 33.35
C GLY A 1 19.82 -94.28 32.31
N HIS A 2 20.35 -94.57 31.12
CA HIS A 2 20.58 -93.56 30.05
C HIS A 2 19.33 -92.82 29.53
N THR A 3 18.20 -93.50 29.35
CA THR A 3 16.99 -92.86 28.79
C THR A 3 16.32 -91.85 29.74
N ARG A 4 16.44 -92.02 31.06
CA ARG A 4 15.96 -91.02 32.04
C ARG A 4 16.81 -89.75 32.02
N SER A 5 18.13 -89.90 31.98
CA SER A 5 19.08 -88.77 31.91
C SER A 5 18.92 -87.93 30.63
N LEU A 6 18.64 -88.56 29.49
CA LEU A 6 18.37 -87.84 28.24
C LEU A 6 17.05 -87.04 28.31
N ASN A 7 15.99 -87.61 28.89
CA ASN A 7 14.71 -86.90 29.06
C ASN A 7 14.83 -85.71 30.02
N GLU A 8 15.60 -85.84 31.09
CA GLU A 8 15.86 -84.74 32.03
C GLU A 8 16.66 -83.61 31.37
N ASN A 9 17.67 -83.94 30.54
CA ASN A 9 18.43 -82.94 29.78
C ASN A 9 17.56 -82.21 28.75
N VAL A 10 16.71 -82.93 28.01
CA VAL A 10 15.78 -82.31 27.04
C VAL A 10 14.78 -81.40 27.75
N HIS A 11 14.26 -81.81 28.91
CA HIS A 11 13.37 -80.97 29.71
C HIS A 11 14.09 -79.71 30.22
N SER A 12 15.34 -79.84 30.68
CA SER A 12 16.15 -78.70 31.14
C SER A 12 16.38 -77.69 30.03
N ILE A 13 16.79 -78.15 28.83
CA ILE A 13 17.02 -77.28 27.67
C ILE A 13 15.72 -76.58 27.24
N LYS A 14 14.60 -77.29 27.27
CA LYS A 14 13.30 -76.71 26.93
C LYS A 14 12.88 -75.59 27.90
N GLU A 15 13.11 -75.78 29.20
CA GLU A 15 12.80 -74.76 30.21
C GLU A 15 13.78 -73.58 30.19
N GLU A 16 15.04 -73.82 29.84
CA GLU A 16 16.03 -72.76 29.60
C GLU A 16 15.62 -71.90 28.41
N LEU A 17 15.36 -72.51 27.25
CA LEU A 17 14.85 -71.79 26.07
C LEU A 17 13.57 -71.02 26.38
N ARG A 18 12.63 -71.62 27.13
CA ARG A 18 11.39 -70.95 27.53
C ARG A 18 11.66 -69.72 28.38
N ARG A 19 12.62 -69.77 29.30
CA ARG A 19 13.02 -68.62 30.13
C ARG A 19 13.67 -67.54 29.28
N ASP A 20 14.59 -67.93 28.39
CA ASP A 20 15.31 -66.99 27.51
C ASP A 20 14.34 -66.26 26.58
N PHE A 21 13.39 -66.97 25.96
CA PHE A 21 12.36 -66.34 25.15
C PHE A 21 11.49 -65.38 25.97
N LYS A 22 11.05 -65.79 27.17
CA LYS A 22 10.23 -64.93 28.04
C LYS A 22 10.97 -63.66 28.45
N GLN A 23 12.27 -63.78 28.74
CA GLN A 23 13.12 -62.64 29.08
C GLN A 23 13.33 -61.73 27.85
N GLY A 24 13.60 -62.31 26.68
CA GLY A 24 13.75 -61.57 25.42
C GLY A 24 12.51 -60.74 25.06
N PHE A 25 11.31 -61.34 25.16
CA PHE A 25 10.06 -60.60 24.93
C PHE A 25 9.84 -59.48 25.95
N ALA A 26 10.09 -59.74 27.24
CA ALA A 26 9.96 -58.71 28.27
C ALA A 26 10.93 -57.53 28.05
N GLU A 27 12.14 -57.78 27.54
CA GLU A 27 13.09 -56.73 27.20
C GLU A 27 12.64 -55.94 25.96
N ILE A 28 12.10 -56.61 24.94
CA ILE A 28 11.52 -55.96 23.76
C ILE A 28 10.33 -55.06 24.17
N ASP A 29 9.40 -55.56 24.98
CA ASP A 29 8.24 -54.79 25.45
C ASP A 29 8.69 -53.56 26.26
N LYS A 30 9.72 -53.69 27.10
CA LYS A 30 10.30 -52.56 27.83
C LYS A 30 10.91 -51.53 26.89
N ARG A 31 11.62 -51.96 25.84
CA ARG A 31 12.18 -51.04 24.83
C ARG A 31 11.08 -50.29 24.07
N ILE A 32 10.02 -50.99 23.65
CA ILE A 32 8.87 -50.38 22.96
C ILE A 32 8.18 -49.37 23.87
N THR A 33 7.96 -49.71 25.14
CA THR A 33 7.32 -48.82 26.12
C THR A 33 8.14 -47.55 26.31
N ASN A 34 9.45 -47.67 26.54
CA ASN A 34 10.34 -46.52 26.66
C ASN A 34 10.37 -45.64 25.39
N GLN A 35 10.33 -46.25 24.20
CA GLN A 35 10.28 -45.50 22.94
C GLN A 35 8.96 -44.73 22.79
N ASN A 36 7.84 -45.32 23.20
CA ASN A 36 6.54 -44.66 23.17
C ASN A 36 6.49 -43.48 24.15
N GLU A 37 7.00 -43.66 25.37
CA GLU A 37 7.10 -42.58 26.36
C GLU A 37 7.98 -41.43 25.88
N ASN A 38 9.15 -41.73 25.31
CA ASN A 38 10.03 -40.71 24.73
C ASN A 38 9.35 -39.97 23.57
N THR A 39 8.70 -40.70 22.67
CA THR A 39 7.95 -40.10 21.55
C THR A 39 6.84 -39.19 22.05
N GLN A 40 6.14 -39.59 23.12
CA GLN A 40 5.10 -38.78 23.74
C GLN A 40 5.67 -37.51 24.38
N SER A 41 6.79 -37.63 25.11
CA SER A 41 7.50 -36.48 25.69
C SER A 41 7.93 -35.46 24.64
N ILE A 42 8.52 -35.92 23.53
CA ILE A 42 8.94 -35.04 22.43
C ILE A 42 7.74 -34.34 21.80
N LYS A 43 6.62 -35.04 21.59
CA LYS A 43 5.39 -34.43 21.08
C LYS A 43 4.86 -33.33 22.00
N GLU A 44 4.87 -33.56 23.31
CA GLU A 44 4.40 -32.60 24.29
C GLU A 44 5.30 -31.36 24.36
N GLU A 45 6.62 -31.54 24.30
CA GLU A 45 7.60 -30.45 24.20
C GLU A 45 7.39 -29.61 22.95
N LEU A 46 7.30 -30.26 21.78
CA LEU A 46 7.03 -29.58 20.51
C LEU A 46 5.71 -28.79 20.55
N CYS A 47 4.66 -29.37 21.14
CA CYS A 47 3.38 -28.68 21.32
C CYS A 47 3.48 -27.46 22.25
N ARG A 48 4.32 -27.51 23.31
CA ARG A 48 4.57 -26.36 24.17
C ARG A 48 5.32 -25.27 23.42
N ASP A 49 6.37 -25.63 22.69
CA ASP A 49 7.19 -24.69 21.92
C ASP A 49 6.36 -23.99 20.85
N PHE A 50 5.54 -24.72 20.10
CA PHE A 50 4.64 -24.11 19.12
C PHE A 50 3.63 -23.16 19.77
N LYS A 51 3.03 -23.54 20.90
CA LYS A 51 2.10 -22.65 21.62
C LYS A 51 2.80 -21.36 22.05
N GLN A 52 4.00 -21.46 22.59
CA GLN A 52 4.78 -20.30 23.01
C GLN A 52 5.14 -19.41 21.81
N TYR A 53 5.57 -20.02 20.70
CA TYR A 53 5.87 -19.30 19.46
C TYR A 53 4.65 -18.52 18.94
N PHE A 54 3.46 -19.13 18.93
CA PHE A 54 2.23 -18.45 18.52
C PHE A 54 1.86 -17.29 19.45
N VAL A 55 2.04 -17.45 20.75
CA VAL A 55 1.81 -16.35 21.72
C VAL A 55 2.76 -15.19 21.46
N GLU A 56 4.04 -15.47 21.23
CA GLU A 56 5.03 -14.42 20.95
C GLU A 56 4.77 -13.74 19.60
N LEU A 57 4.42 -14.52 18.57
CA LEU A 57 4.06 -13.99 17.26
C LEU A 57 2.84 -13.08 17.33
N ASN A 58 1.78 -13.51 18.02
CA ASN A 58 0.59 -12.69 18.23
C ASN A 58 0.93 -11.40 18.97
N LYS A 59 1.77 -11.45 20.01
CA LYS A 59 2.23 -10.26 20.72
C LYS A 59 2.97 -9.29 19.79
N ARG A 60 3.84 -9.80 18.91
CA ARG A 60 4.55 -8.95 17.92
C ARG A 60 3.58 -8.31 16.94
N ILE A 61 2.61 -9.06 16.43
CA ILE A 61 1.58 -8.56 15.50
C ILE A 61 0.74 -7.48 16.17
N THR A 62 0.27 -7.70 17.41
CA THR A 62 -0.51 -6.71 18.16
C THR A 62 0.29 -5.42 18.37
N ASN A 63 1.53 -5.52 18.84
CA ASN A 63 2.39 -4.36 19.02
C ASN A 63 2.63 -3.59 17.71
N GLN A 64 2.81 -4.31 16.59
CA GLN A 64 2.96 -3.68 15.28
C GLN A 64 1.67 -2.99 14.84
N SER A 65 0.51 -3.60 15.07
CA SER A 65 -0.79 -3.01 14.75
C SER A 65 -1.05 -1.73 15.55
N GLU A 66 -0.72 -1.74 16.85
CA GLU A 66 -0.83 -0.57 17.72
C GLU A 66 0.09 0.57 17.25
N ASN A 67 1.33 0.25 16.88
CA ASN A 67 2.27 1.24 16.33
C ASN A 67 1.75 1.84 15.01
N ILE A 68 1.28 1.01 14.07
CA ILE A 68 0.70 1.48 12.81
C ILE A 68 -0.51 2.39 13.07
N ASN A 69 -1.39 2.02 14.00
CA ASN A 69 -2.54 2.84 14.36
C ASN A 69 -2.12 4.19 14.97
N SER A 70 -1.12 4.19 15.85
CA SER A 70 -0.56 5.42 16.42
C SER A 70 0.04 6.32 15.34
N MET A 71 0.81 5.77 14.39
CA MET A 71 1.36 6.54 13.27
C MET A 71 0.24 7.12 12.39
N ARG A 72 -0.79 6.32 12.09
CA ARG A 72 -1.96 6.77 11.31
C ARG A 72 -2.68 7.94 12.00
N GLU A 73 -2.92 7.85 13.30
CA GLU A 73 -3.54 8.92 14.08
C GLU A 73 -2.67 10.18 14.10
N ASN A 74 -1.35 10.02 14.23
CA ASN A 74 -0.44 11.15 14.17
C ASN A 74 -0.48 11.84 12.81
N LEU A 75 -0.42 11.07 11.71
CA LEU A 75 -0.53 11.62 10.36
C LEU A 75 -1.86 12.35 10.16
N HIS A 76 -2.99 11.77 10.57
CA HIS A 76 -4.28 12.46 10.45
C HIS A 76 -4.32 13.78 11.22
N ARG A 77 -3.70 13.84 12.40
CA ARG A 77 -3.59 15.05 13.21
C ARG A 77 -2.76 16.12 12.50
N GLU A 78 -1.55 15.75 12.05
CA GLU A 78 -0.61 16.66 11.38
C GLU A 78 -1.19 17.17 10.06
N PHE A 79 -1.76 16.29 9.23
CA PHE A 79 -2.45 16.71 7.99
C PHE A 79 -3.67 17.59 8.27
N GLY A 80 -4.42 17.29 9.33
CA GLY A 80 -5.55 18.10 9.77
C GLY A 80 -5.12 19.51 10.17
N GLN A 81 -3.99 19.63 10.88
CA GLN A 81 -3.41 20.90 11.29
C GLN A 81 -2.87 21.70 10.10
N CYS A 82 -2.06 21.06 9.24
CA CYS A 82 -1.55 21.66 8.01
C CYS A 82 -2.68 22.18 7.10
N ARG A 83 -3.78 21.42 6.96
CA ARG A 83 -4.97 21.86 6.20
C ARG A 83 -5.61 23.11 6.81
N LYS A 84 -5.66 23.24 8.14
CA LYS A 84 -6.18 24.45 8.79
C LYS A 84 -5.29 25.65 8.53
N GLU A 85 -3.98 25.48 8.66
CA GLU A 85 -2.99 26.54 8.42
C GLU A 85 -3.04 27.05 6.97
N ILE A 86 -3.11 26.14 5.99
CA ILE A 86 -3.24 26.52 4.58
C ILE A 86 -4.55 27.30 4.35
N LYS A 87 -5.66 26.88 4.94
CA LYS A 87 -6.94 27.61 4.84
C LYS A 87 -6.88 29.00 5.45
N GLU A 88 -6.17 29.16 6.56
CA GLU A 88 -5.97 30.45 7.22
C GLU A 88 -5.10 31.37 6.37
N GLN A 89 -3.97 30.87 5.86
CA GLN A 89 -3.11 31.64 4.94
C GLN A 89 -3.85 32.11 3.68
N ILE A 90 -4.67 31.24 3.07
CA ILE A 90 -5.48 31.61 1.91
C ILE A 90 -6.47 32.73 2.26
N ARG A 91 -7.09 32.68 3.44
CA ARG A 91 -8.01 33.71 3.91
C ARG A 91 -7.29 35.04 4.11
N ASP A 92 -6.18 35.03 4.83
CA ASP A 92 -5.38 36.24 5.10
C ASP A 92 -4.88 36.89 3.81
N GLN A 93 -4.40 36.07 2.85
CA GLN A 93 -3.99 36.55 1.53
C GLN A 93 -5.16 37.13 0.75
N SER A 94 -6.34 36.49 0.79
CA SER A 94 -7.55 36.98 0.11
C SER A 94 -7.98 38.33 0.66
N ASP A 95 -7.98 38.49 1.99
CA ASP A 95 -8.31 39.75 2.67
C ASP A 95 -7.30 40.85 2.33
N SER A 96 -6.00 40.53 2.29
CA SER A 96 -4.95 41.46 1.88
C SER A 96 -5.09 41.91 0.41
N ILE A 97 -5.41 40.98 -0.49
CA ILE A 97 -5.64 41.29 -1.91
C ILE A 97 -6.86 42.19 -2.05
N LYS A 98 -7.95 41.86 -1.35
CA LYS A 98 -9.17 42.67 -1.32
C LYS A 98 -8.90 44.10 -0.86
N GLY A 99 -8.17 44.27 0.24
CA GLY A 99 -7.77 45.60 0.72
C GLY A 99 -6.92 46.37 -0.29
N SER A 100 -6.00 45.69 -0.99
CA SER A 100 -5.17 46.30 -2.04
C SER A 100 -6.00 46.76 -3.25
N ILE A 101 -7.00 45.96 -3.64
CA ILE A 101 -7.95 46.32 -4.71
C ILE A 101 -8.76 47.56 -4.31
N GLU A 102 -9.27 47.61 -3.07
CA GLU A 102 -10.05 48.75 -2.56
C GLU A 102 -9.22 50.04 -2.56
N LEU A 103 -7.95 49.98 -2.12
CA LEU A 103 -7.04 51.11 -2.15
C LEU A 103 -6.76 51.59 -3.58
N THR A 104 -6.52 50.64 -4.49
CA THR A 104 -6.26 50.96 -5.92
C THR A 104 -7.49 51.59 -6.56
N LYS A 105 -8.68 51.06 -6.28
CA LYS A 105 -9.96 51.61 -6.73
C LYS A 105 -10.15 53.06 -6.25
N ASN A 106 -9.98 53.31 -4.96
CA ASN A 106 -10.13 54.65 -4.38
C ASN A 106 -9.10 55.64 -4.97
N SER A 107 -7.88 55.19 -5.22
CA SER A 107 -6.83 55.99 -5.88
C SER A 107 -7.24 56.36 -7.31
N LEU A 108 -7.73 55.40 -8.10
CA LEU A 108 -8.21 55.63 -9.47
C LEU A 108 -9.43 56.56 -9.49
N GLU A 109 -10.41 56.37 -8.61
CA GLU A 109 -11.57 57.25 -8.49
C GLU A 109 -11.16 58.69 -8.17
N THR A 110 -10.17 58.87 -7.29
CA THR A 110 -9.62 60.20 -6.95
C THR A 110 -8.96 60.85 -8.17
N GLN A 111 -8.16 60.08 -8.93
CA GLN A 111 -7.51 60.58 -10.16
C GLN A 111 -8.54 60.96 -11.23
N VAL A 112 -9.59 60.17 -11.40
CA VAL A 112 -10.68 60.47 -12.34
C VAL A 112 -11.43 61.74 -11.92
N ALA A 113 -11.69 61.92 -10.62
CA ALA A 113 -12.36 63.12 -10.11
C ALA A 113 -11.52 64.41 -10.21
N THR A 114 -10.19 64.29 -10.26
CA THR A 114 -9.26 65.42 -10.44
C THR A 114 -8.91 65.71 -11.90
N LEU A 115 -9.36 64.88 -12.85
CA LEU A 115 -9.19 65.19 -14.27
C LEU A 115 -10.02 66.43 -14.62
N PRO A 116 -9.39 67.48 -15.19
CA PRO A 116 -10.13 68.62 -15.70
C PRO A 116 -11.10 68.14 -16.78
N SER A 117 -12.35 68.58 -16.73
CA SER A 117 -13.30 68.43 -17.83
C SER A 117 -12.73 69.17 -19.06
N TYR A 118 -11.95 68.46 -19.88
CA TYR A 118 -11.49 68.97 -21.15
C TYR A 118 -12.67 68.90 -22.12
N ALA A 119 -13.43 70.01 -22.18
CA ALA A 119 -14.21 70.32 -23.36
C ALA A 119 -13.23 70.44 -24.54
N PRO A 120 -13.38 69.64 -25.61
CA PRO A 120 -12.50 69.75 -26.77
C PRO A 120 -12.77 71.08 -27.46
N LYS A 121 -11.80 71.99 -27.42
CA LYS A 121 -11.74 73.09 -28.37
C LYS A 121 -11.30 72.48 -29.69
N THR A 122 -12.25 72.38 -30.62
CA THR A 122 -12.00 72.14 -32.03
C THR A 122 -11.04 73.18 -32.60
N ASP A 123 -10.34 72.75 -33.65
CA ASP A 123 -9.55 73.56 -34.58
C ASP A 123 -8.07 73.74 -34.23
N GLN A 124 -7.27 72.71 -34.51
CA GLN A 124 -6.03 72.89 -35.28
C GLN A 124 -5.47 71.54 -35.77
N GLU A 125 -5.49 71.39 -37.09
CA GLU A 125 -4.90 70.31 -37.87
C GLU A 125 -3.36 70.40 -37.82
N PRO A 126 -2.61 69.35 -37.41
CA PRO A 126 -1.16 69.35 -37.54
C PRO A 126 -0.74 68.78 -38.89
N THR A 127 -0.17 69.64 -39.72
CA THR A 127 0.58 69.32 -40.93
C THR A 127 1.80 68.45 -40.59
N MET A 128 1.88 67.28 -41.22
CA MET A 128 3.03 66.35 -41.19
C MET A 128 4.31 66.96 -41.79
N PRO A 129 5.50 66.77 -41.19
CA PRO A 129 6.78 66.91 -41.88
C PRO A 129 7.27 65.56 -42.46
N LYS A 130 7.82 65.65 -43.67
CA LYS A 130 8.46 64.57 -44.45
C LYS A 130 9.82 64.13 -43.87
N GLU A 131 10.08 62.84 -44.05
CA GLU A 131 11.35 62.11 -44.20
C GLU A 131 12.68 62.80 -43.88
N VAL A 132 13.48 62.18 -43.00
CA VAL A 132 14.94 62.10 -43.15
C VAL A 132 15.40 60.67 -42.84
N ALA A 133 16.02 60.05 -43.83
CA ALA A 133 16.73 58.78 -43.72
C ALA A 133 18.12 58.96 -43.09
N SER A 134 18.55 58.00 -42.26
CA SER A 134 19.95 57.70 -41.92
C SER A 134 19.95 56.36 -41.15
N GLU A 135 20.21 55.25 -41.85
CA GLU A 135 21.50 54.54 -41.93
C GLU A 135 21.92 53.78 -40.65
N GLY A 136 22.05 52.45 -40.80
CA GLY A 136 22.93 51.56 -40.02
C GLY A 136 22.35 51.08 -38.68
N THR A 137 21.94 49.82 -38.52
CA THR A 137 22.88 48.70 -38.58
C THR A 137 22.18 47.36 -38.72
N THR A 138 22.73 46.61 -39.66
CA THR A 138 22.46 45.24 -40.06
C THR A 138 22.81 44.23 -38.97
N THR A 139 21.93 43.26 -38.73
CA THR A 139 22.29 41.84 -38.56
C THR A 139 21.06 41.00 -38.98
N LYS A 140 20.96 40.69 -40.28
CA LYS A 140 21.04 39.33 -40.86
C LYS A 140 20.21 38.31 -40.08
N ASN A 141 18.97 38.09 -40.50
CA ASN A 141 18.55 37.06 -41.48
C ASN A 141 18.68 35.66 -40.92
N TRP A 142 17.57 34.91 -40.85
CA TRP A 142 17.33 33.84 -41.82
C TRP A 142 15.83 33.69 -42.06
N THR A 143 15.52 33.86 -43.33
CA THR A 143 14.30 33.64 -44.08
C THR A 143 13.84 32.19 -43.95
N GLU A 144 12.53 31.96 -43.87
CA GLU A 144 11.83 30.99 -44.71
C GLU A 144 10.31 31.22 -44.57
N ASP A 145 9.73 31.67 -45.66
CA ASP A 145 8.30 31.59 -46.04
C ASP A 145 8.33 30.85 -47.41
N PRO A 146 7.26 30.26 -47.97
CA PRO A 146 5.84 30.55 -47.70
C PRO A 146 4.84 29.37 -47.83
N ASN A 147 3.55 29.68 -47.60
CA ASN A 147 2.33 29.03 -48.13
C ASN A 147 1.88 27.67 -47.54
N SER A 148 0.59 27.37 -47.30
CA SER A 148 -0.65 28.12 -47.53
C SER A 148 -1.80 27.64 -46.61
N GLU A 149 -2.74 28.56 -46.37
CA GLU A 149 -4.21 28.36 -46.30
C GLU A 149 -4.82 27.25 -45.42
N ASN A 150 -5.54 27.63 -44.36
CA ASN A 150 -6.99 27.89 -44.46
C ASN A 150 -7.65 28.19 -43.09
N GLN A 151 -8.32 29.34 -43.05
CA GLN A 151 -9.65 29.60 -42.49
C GLN A 151 -9.88 29.55 -40.97
N ASP A 152 -9.97 30.76 -40.43
CA ASP A 152 -10.90 31.20 -39.37
C ASP A 152 -12.38 31.02 -39.82
N PRO A 153 -13.37 30.85 -38.90
CA PRO A 153 -13.90 32.05 -38.25
C PRO A 153 -14.40 31.92 -36.80
N VAL A 154 -14.05 32.97 -36.06
CA VAL A 154 -14.75 33.56 -34.92
C VAL A 154 -16.26 33.76 -35.18
N ARG A 155 -17.12 33.36 -34.23
CA ARG A 155 -18.34 34.09 -33.78
C ARG A 155 -18.97 33.40 -32.56
N GLN A 156 -18.84 33.99 -31.37
CA GLN A 156 -19.81 34.87 -30.69
C GLN A 156 -20.87 34.15 -29.83
N ARG A 157 -20.73 34.37 -28.51
CA ARG A 157 -21.73 34.51 -27.42
C ARG A 157 -22.92 33.54 -27.37
N ASN A 158 -23.12 32.92 -26.20
CA ASN A 158 -24.23 33.23 -25.30
C ASN A 158 -23.94 32.71 -23.89
N ASP A 159 -24.37 33.51 -22.92
CA ASP A 159 -24.44 33.21 -21.50
C ASP A 159 -25.31 31.96 -21.25
N GLU A 160 -24.84 31.06 -20.40
CA GLU A 160 -25.65 30.34 -19.42
C GLU A 160 -24.69 29.71 -18.41
N GLU A 161 -24.59 30.38 -17.27
CA GLU A 161 -24.00 29.88 -16.04
C GLU A 161 -24.80 28.65 -15.60
N GLU A 162 -24.21 27.46 -15.67
CA GLU A 162 -24.65 26.34 -14.85
C GLU A 162 -23.57 26.09 -13.80
N GLU A 163 -23.79 26.75 -12.67
CA GLU A 163 -23.09 26.55 -11.40
C GLU A 163 -23.36 25.12 -10.91
N VAL A 164 -22.60 24.15 -11.42
CA VAL A 164 -22.54 22.82 -10.79
C VAL A 164 -21.61 22.93 -9.59
N GLY A 165 -22.16 23.48 -8.51
CA GLY A 165 -21.62 23.30 -7.17
C GLY A 165 -21.64 21.82 -6.84
N GLU A 166 -20.53 21.13 -7.09
CA GLU A 166 -20.31 19.79 -6.57
C GLU A 166 -20.21 19.88 -5.04
N ASP A 167 -21.35 19.68 -4.38
CA ASP A 167 -21.51 19.42 -2.96
C ASP A 167 -20.92 18.03 -2.64
N LEU A 168 -19.60 17.94 -2.74
CA LEU A 168 -18.81 16.82 -2.24
C LEU A 168 -18.54 17.10 -0.77
N LEU A 169 -19.39 16.52 0.09
CA LEU A 169 -19.10 15.91 1.41
C LEU A 169 -20.26 16.15 2.39
N ASP A 170 -21.44 15.58 2.12
CA ASP A 170 -22.39 15.25 3.19
C ASP A 170 -22.11 13.82 3.70
N LEU A 171 -21.00 13.67 4.42
CA LEU A 171 -20.78 12.51 5.28
C LEU A 171 -21.54 12.79 6.57
N GLY A 172 -22.83 12.45 6.58
CA GLY A 172 -23.70 12.59 7.73
C GLY A 172 -23.11 11.94 8.99
N ASP A 173 -22.61 12.81 9.88
CA ASP A 173 -22.39 12.53 11.29
C ASP A 173 -23.74 12.52 12.02
N GLU A 174 -24.43 11.38 12.05
CA GLU A 174 -25.53 11.15 13.01
C GLU A 174 -25.51 9.72 13.54
N TYR A 175 -24.61 9.44 14.49
CA TYR A 175 -24.82 8.39 15.48
C TYR A 175 -25.47 9.01 16.73
N GLU A 176 -26.74 9.41 16.62
CA GLU A 176 -27.57 9.58 17.82
C GLU A 176 -28.06 8.20 18.27
N CYS A 177 -27.41 7.72 19.33
CA CYS A 177 -27.85 6.58 20.12
C CYS A 177 -29.18 6.93 20.81
N ARG A 178 -30.33 6.59 20.22
CA ARG A 178 -31.60 6.56 20.95
C ARG A 178 -31.87 5.14 21.45
N GLU A 179 -31.51 4.93 22.70
CA GLU A 179 -32.17 3.94 23.55
C GLU A 179 -33.65 4.28 23.65
N GLN A 180 -34.52 3.49 23.01
CA GLN A 180 -35.90 3.35 23.43
C GLN A 180 -36.23 1.86 23.59
N LYS A 181 -36.37 1.48 24.85
CA LYS A 181 -37.01 0.24 25.28
C LYS A 181 -38.49 0.23 24.90
N ASP A 182 -38.93 -0.98 24.58
CA ASP A 182 -40.29 -1.52 24.69
C ASP A 182 -41.41 -0.87 23.87
N ALA A 183 -41.72 -1.48 22.72
CA ALA A 183 -43.02 -2.13 22.49
C ALA A 183 -43.14 -2.60 21.02
N SER A 184 -43.91 -3.68 20.82
CA SER A 184 -44.44 -4.16 19.54
C SER A 184 -43.56 -5.14 18.77
N GLU A 185 -43.47 -6.33 19.35
CA GLU A 185 -43.33 -7.57 18.61
C GLU A 185 -44.49 -7.68 17.58
N LYS A 186 -44.15 -8.00 16.31
CA LYS A 186 -45.04 -8.43 15.20
C LYS A 186 -45.36 -7.45 14.06
N VAL A 187 -44.46 -6.57 13.60
CA VAL A 187 -44.52 -6.02 12.21
C VAL A 187 -43.14 -5.63 11.67
N SER A 188 -42.19 -6.55 11.39
CA SER A 188 -40.94 -6.14 10.69
C SER A 188 -40.07 -7.28 10.10
N THR A 189 -40.67 -8.31 9.51
CA THR A 189 -39.89 -9.30 8.73
C THR A 189 -39.78 -8.94 7.25
N TYR A 190 -40.69 -8.12 6.72
CA TYR A 190 -40.71 -7.77 5.29
C TYR A 190 -39.76 -6.62 4.88
N THR A 191 -39.36 -5.76 5.81
CA THR A 191 -38.48 -4.60 5.55
C THR A 191 -36.99 -4.93 5.70
N ASN A 192 -36.64 -5.80 6.65
CA ASN A 192 -35.25 -6.20 6.91
C ASN A 192 -34.63 -7.03 5.78
N GLU A 193 -35.41 -7.91 5.15
CA GLU A 193 -34.91 -8.74 4.04
C GLU A 193 -34.59 -7.89 2.78
N ASN A 194 -35.39 -6.86 2.52
CA ASN A 194 -35.19 -5.93 1.40
C ASN A 194 -33.93 -5.05 1.61
N ILE A 195 -33.66 -4.65 2.86
CA ILE A 195 -32.43 -3.92 3.22
C ILE A 195 -31.20 -4.82 3.08
N ARG A 196 -31.29 -6.11 3.47
CA ARG A 196 -30.18 -7.06 3.33
C ARG A 196 -29.84 -7.31 1.86
N GLN A 197 -30.86 -7.52 1.02
CA GLN A 197 -30.68 -7.73 -0.42
C GLN A 197 -30.05 -6.53 -1.13
N LYS A 198 -30.43 -5.29 -0.75
CA LYS A 198 -29.81 -4.07 -1.29
C LYS A 198 -28.33 -3.93 -0.90
N ARG A 199 -27.98 -4.28 0.34
CA ARG A 199 -26.57 -4.28 0.80
C ARG A 199 -25.73 -5.33 0.09
N GLU A 200 -26.27 -6.55 -0.07
CA GLU A 200 -25.59 -7.63 -0.79
C GLU A 200 -25.35 -7.27 -2.27
N HIS A 201 -26.31 -6.61 -2.93
CA HIS A 201 -26.15 -6.14 -4.30
C HIS A 201 -25.05 -5.07 -4.43
N ALA A 202 -25.07 -4.05 -3.57
CA ALA A 202 -24.06 -2.99 -3.58
C ALA A 202 -22.65 -3.53 -3.28
N GLU A 203 -22.54 -4.51 -2.37
CA GLU A 203 -21.25 -5.13 -2.06
C GLU A 203 -20.72 -5.99 -3.22
N LYS A 204 -21.62 -6.68 -3.92
CA LYS A 204 -21.28 -7.46 -5.12
C LYS A 204 -20.76 -6.56 -6.24
N GLU A 205 -21.47 -5.46 -6.52
CA GLU A 205 -21.05 -4.46 -7.51
C GLU A 205 -19.69 -3.86 -7.17
N ARG A 206 -19.44 -3.56 -5.89
CA ARG A 206 -18.13 -3.07 -5.42
C ARG A 206 -17.01 -4.11 -5.64
N ARG A 207 -17.28 -5.40 -5.42
CA ARG A 207 -16.30 -6.47 -5.68
C ARG A 207 -16.01 -6.60 -7.17
N GLU A 208 -17.03 -6.57 -8.01
CA GLU A 208 -16.87 -6.63 -9.47
C GLU A 208 -16.03 -5.45 -9.99
N GLN A 209 -16.26 -4.23 -9.50
CA GLN A 209 -15.43 -3.06 -9.84
C GLN A 209 -13.97 -3.20 -9.39
N LEU A 210 -13.72 -3.79 -8.22
CA LEU A 210 -12.36 -4.03 -7.72
C LEU A 210 -11.64 -5.10 -8.54
N ASP A 211 -12.34 -6.16 -8.92
CA ASP A 211 -11.80 -7.21 -9.78
C ASP A 211 -11.48 -6.65 -11.18
N GLU A 212 -12.37 -5.85 -11.78
CA GLU A 212 -12.13 -5.20 -13.07
C GLU A 212 -10.95 -4.22 -13.01
N ARG A 213 -10.76 -3.50 -11.88
CA ARG A 213 -9.58 -2.63 -11.68
C ARG A 213 -8.31 -3.46 -11.50
N ARG A 214 -8.35 -4.58 -10.79
CA ARG A 214 -7.21 -5.49 -10.64
C ARG A 214 -6.78 -6.02 -12.01
N ASP A 215 -7.73 -6.51 -12.79
CA ASP A 215 -7.46 -7.10 -14.09
C ASP A 215 -6.90 -6.05 -15.07
N ARG A 216 -7.41 -4.80 -15.04
CA ARG A 216 -6.83 -3.66 -15.78
C ARG A 216 -5.40 -3.35 -15.37
N ILE A 217 -5.09 -3.38 -14.07
CA ILE A 217 -3.72 -3.13 -13.58
C ILE A 217 -2.80 -4.28 -13.99
N GLU A 218 -3.26 -5.52 -13.90
CA GLU A 218 -2.49 -6.70 -14.30
C GLU A 218 -2.19 -6.68 -15.80
N GLU A 219 -3.18 -6.33 -16.64
CA GLU A 219 -3.01 -6.19 -18.08
C GLU A 219 -2.05 -5.03 -18.42
N PHE A 220 -2.18 -3.89 -17.74
CA PHE A 220 -1.25 -2.77 -17.89
C PHE A 220 0.19 -3.16 -17.51
N LEU A 221 0.38 -3.90 -16.41
CA LEU A 221 1.68 -4.39 -15.98
C LEU A 221 2.24 -5.44 -16.95
N LYS A 222 1.39 -6.25 -17.57
CA LYS A 222 1.79 -7.25 -18.57
C LYS A 222 2.21 -6.60 -19.89
N TYR A 223 1.48 -5.56 -20.32
CA TYR A 223 1.76 -4.85 -21.58
C TYR A 223 2.97 -3.92 -21.47
N ASN A 224 3.23 -3.32 -20.31
CA ASN A 224 4.34 -2.39 -20.08
C ASN A 224 5.59 -3.04 -19.46
N ARG A 225 5.70 -4.38 -19.48
CA ARG A 225 6.86 -5.07 -18.93
C ARG A 225 7.99 -5.18 -19.97
N ASP A 226 8.85 -4.17 -19.98
CA ASP A 226 10.25 -4.31 -20.42
C ASP A 226 11.15 -4.86 -19.28
N VAL A 227 10.54 -5.30 -18.17
CA VAL A 227 11.27 -5.81 -17.00
C VAL A 227 11.18 -7.34 -16.99
N PRO A 228 12.32 -8.06 -17.07
CA PRO A 228 12.34 -9.51 -16.96
C PRO A 228 11.68 -9.96 -15.68
N GLU A 229 10.75 -10.90 -15.80
CA GLU A 229 10.06 -11.50 -14.67
C GLU A 229 11.09 -12.25 -13.80
N LYS A 230 11.44 -11.67 -12.65
CA LYS A 230 12.37 -12.29 -11.71
C LYS A 230 11.72 -13.55 -11.12
N MET A 231 11.98 -14.71 -11.73
CA MET A 231 11.75 -15.99 -11.07
C MET A 231 12.69 -16.08 -9.86
N ILE A 232 12.15 -15.79 -8.68
CA ILE A 232 12.83 -16.08 -7.42
C ILE A 232 12.84 -17.60 -7.27
N ARG A 233 13.89 -18.24 -7.80
CA ARG A 233 14.11 -19.67 -7.59
C ARG A 233 14.38 -19.88 -6.11
N ARG A 234 13.56 -20.71 -5.45
CA ARG A 234 13.74 -21.07 -4.03
C ARG A 234 15.04 -21.85 -3.77
N LEU A 235 15.69 -22.33 -4.82
CA LEU A 235 16.96 -23.07 -4.78
C LEU A 235 17.91 -22.48 -5.82
N ASN A 236 18.81 -21.59 -5.38
CA ASN A 236 19.96 -21.16 -6.16
C ASN A 236 21.06 -22.20 -5.98
N TYR A 237 21.05 -23.25 -6.79
CA TYR A 237 22.20 -24.15 -6.84
C TYR A 237 23.41 -23.39 -7.39
N ILE A 238 24.46 -23.26 -6.58
CA ILE A 238 25.75 -22.73 -7.01
C ILE A 238 26.31 -23.61 -8.13
N ARG A 239 26.86 -22.96 -9.18
CA ARG A 239 27.52 -23.66 -10.29
C ARG A 239 28.76 -24.42 -9.80
N SER A 240 29.14 -25.48 -10.50
CA SER A 240 30.28 -26.32 -10.12
C SER A 240 31.60 -25.55 -9.98
N GLU A 241 31.76 -24.51 -10.78
CA GLU A 241 32.97 -23.70 -10.87
C GLU A 241 33.09 -22.74 -9.67
N GLU A 242 31.99 -22.46 -8.99
CA GLU A 242 31.87 -21.44 -7.94
C GLU A 242 31.78 -22.05 -6.53
N ARG A 243 31.98 -23.37 -6.40
CA ARG A 243 31.94 -24.11 -5.13
C ARG A 243 32.97 -23.65 -4.10
N PHE A 244 33.99 -22.91 -4.53
CA PHE A 244 35.02 -22.34 -3.66
C PHE A 244 34.67 -20.95 -3.13
N LEU A 245 33.60 -20.33 -3.67
CA LEU A 245 33.14 -19.03 -3.18
C LEU A 245 32.55 -19.19 -1.78
N THR A 246 32.86 -18.21 -0.93
CA THR A 246 32.35 -18.11 0.44
C THR A 246 31.28 -17.03 0.49
N CYS A 247 30.18 -17.33 1.17
CA CYS A 247 29.21 -16.30 1.51
C CYS A 247 29.86 -15.29 2.45
N SER A 248 29.92 -14.02 2.05
CA SER A 248 30.49 -12.94 2.87
C SER A 248 29.71 -12.70 4.17
N PHE A 249 28.45 -13.13 4.20
CA PHE A 249 27.63 -13.15 5.40
C PHE A 249 27.90 -14.45 6.17
N CYS A 250 27.16 -15.53 6.02
CA CYS A 250 27.32 -16.70 6.91
C CYS A 250 28.62 -17.52 6.78
N LEU A 251 29.55 -17.18 5.87
CA LEU A 251 30.80 -17.90 5.62
C LEU A 251 30.64 -19.33 5.07
N ALA A 252 29.41 -19.74 4.73
CA ALA A 252 29.16 -21.01 4.06
C ALA A 252 29.87 -21.05 2.70
N LYS A 253 30.53 -22.18 2.39
CA LYS A 253 31.28 -22.40 1.14
C LYS A 253 30.41 -23.14 0.13
N GLY A 254 30.19 -22.53 -1.04
CA GLY A 254 29.57 -23.22 -2.17
C GLY A 254 28.10 -23.65 -1.98
N GLU A 255 27.42 -23.16 -0.95
CA GLU A 255 26.00 -23.46 -0.69
C GLU A 255 25.05 -22.42 -1.31
N HIS A 256 25.41 -21.13 -1.24
CA HIS A 256 24.64 -20.02 -1.79
C HIS A 256 25.54 -18.80 -2.01
N TYR A 257 25.14 -17.91 -2.91
CA TYR A 257 25.80 -16.62 -3.11
C TYR A 257 25.43 -15.65 -1.98
N SER A 258 26.29 -14.66 -1.71
CA SER A 258 26.05 -13.64 -0.69
C SER A 258 24.73 -12.87 -0.90
N ASP A 259 24.30 -12.67 -2.15
CA ASP A 259 23.05 -11.99 -2.49
C ASP A 259 21.80 -12.85 -2.21
N GLY A 260 21.95 -14.17 -2.06
CA GLY A 260 20.91 -15.15 -1.75
C GLY A 260 21.07 -15.83 -0.39
N CYS A 261 21.80 -15.22 0.55
CA CYS A 261 22.04 -15.83 1.86
C CYS A 261 20.73 -16.06 2.65
N PRO A 262 20.43 -17.30 3.08
CA PRO A 262 19.20 -17.60 3.81
C PRO A 262 19.20 -17.05 5.24
N GLU A 263 20.37 -16.99 5.89
CA GLU A 263 20.52 -16.41 7.24
C GLU A 263 20.39 -14.87 7.21
N TYR A 264 20.80 -14.25 6.11
CA TYR A 264 20.81 -12.79 5.93
C TYR A 264 19.99 -12.42 4.69
N ALA A 265 18.69 -12.72 4.71
CA ALA A 265 17.82 -12.59 3.54
C ALA A 265 17.43 -11.14 3.18
N THR A 266 17.50 -10.22 4.14
CA THR A 266 17.05 -8.82 3.97
C THR A 266 18.22 -7.85 3.96
N VAL A 267 18.04 -6.68 3.34
CA VAL A 267 19.04 -5.59 3.37
C VAL A 267 19.34 -5.19 4.82
N ASP A 268 18.31 -5.05 5.65
CA ASP A 268 18.46 -4.67 7.07
C ASP A 268 19.32 -5.65 7.86
N THR A 269 19.16 -6.96 7.64
CA THR A 269 19.98 -7.96 8.34
C THR A 269 21.42 -7.99 7.84
N ARG A 270 21.65 -7.68 6.57
CA ARG A 270 23.00 -7.55 5.99
C ARG A 270 23.73 -6.31 6.50
N SER A 271 23.03 -5.18 6.60
CA SER A 271 23.60 -3.91 7.04
C SER A 271 24.01 -3.88 8.51
N ARG A 272 23.41 -4.71 9.38
CA ARG A 272 23.79 -4.78 10.81
C ARG A 272 25.10 -5.51 11.07
N ARG A 273 25.67 -6.18 10.07
CA ARG A 273 26.89 -6.98 10.18
C ARG A 273 28.13 -6.29 9.57
N ALA A 274 27.91 -5.39 8.63
CA ALA A 274 28.96 -4.56 8.03
C ALA A 274 29.39 -3.45 9.00
#